data_AF-A0AAD7LDN8-F1
#
_entry.id   AF-A0AAD7LDN8-F1
#
_cell.length_a   1.000
_cell.length_b   1.000
_cell.length_c   1.000
_cell.angle_alpha   90.00
_cell.angle_beta   90.00
_cell.angle_gamma   90.00
#
_symmetry.space_group_name_H-M   'P 1'
#
loop_
_entity.id
_entity.type
_entity.pdbx_description
1 polymer ?
#
loop_
_entity_poly.entity_id
_entity_poly.type
_entity_poly.pdbx_seq_one_letter_code
_entity_poly.pdbx_strand_id
1 'polypeptide(L)'
;MFSLIMPFTMALMSLYTPIDRLSLHSSHLKPHPSPIFLSLENMATPSLSLIITFFFFSLLIPTLISSSPVQDPELVAQEVHRKINASRRNLGYLSCGSGNPIDDCWRCDPNWEQNRQRLADCAIGFGKNAIGGRDGKIYVVTDSGDDDPVNPKPGTLRYGVIQDEPLWIIFARDMVIKLKEELIMNSFKTLDGRGASVHIAGGPCITIQYVTNVIIHGLNIHDCKQGGNAMVRSSPSHFGWRTVSDGDGVSIFGGSHVWVDHNSLSNCNDGLVDAIHGSTAITISNNYMTHHDKVMLLGHSDTYTQDKNMQVTIAFNHFGEGLVQRMPRCRHGYFHVVNNDYTHWEMYAIGGSASPTINSQGNRFVAPDIRFSKEVTKHEDAPESEWRSWNWRSEGDLLLNGAYFTPSGAGASSSYARASSLGARPSSLVGTITMGSGALNCKKGSRC
;
A
#
# COMPACT_ATOMS: atom_id res chain seq x y z
N MET A 1 -38.65 -3.25 54.37
CA MET A 1 -39.98 -3.46 53.75
C MET A 1 -40.35 -2.13 53.09
N PHE A 2 -40.41 -2.09 51.75
CA PHE A 2 -41.00 -1.10 50.81
C PHE A 2 -41.15 0.38 51.24
N SER A 3 -40.84 1.43 50.45
CA SER A 3 -40.98 1.61 49.01
C SER A 3 -40.23 2.88 48.56
N LEU A 4 -39.82 2.91 47.29
CA LEU A 4 -39.48 4.08 46.46
C LEU A 4 -40.55 5.18 46.53
N ILE A 5 -40.13 6.43 46.28
CA ILE A 5 -40.74 7.40 45.34
C ILE A 5 -39.69 8.46 44.97
N MET A 6 -39.46 8.63 43.67
CA MET A 6 -38.78 9.76 43.01
C MET A 6 -39.80 10.90 42.78
N PRO A 7 -39.35 12.15 42.53
CA PRO A 7 -39.58 12.66 41.17
C PRO A 7 -38.46 13.54 40.56
N PHE A 8 -38.34 13.39 39.22
CA PHE A 8 -38.03 14.33 38.12
C PHE A 8 -38.05 15.85 38.50
N THR A 9 -37.29 16.82 37.93
CA THR A 9 -36.69 17.02 36.60
C THR A 9 -35.86 18.34 36.53
N MET A 10 -35.16 18.54 35.39
CA MET A 10 -34.54 19.76 34.80
C MET A 10 -33.07 20.02 35.15
N ALA A 11 -32.10 19.70 34.29
CA ALA A 11 -31.76 20.23 32.96
C ALA A 11 -31.07 21.61 33.02
N LEU A 12 -29.75 21.62 32.77
CA LEU A 12 -29.08 22.77 32.17
C LEU A 12 -27.88 22.32 31.33
N MET A 13 -27.97 22.75 30.08
CA MET A 13 -27.10 22.64 28.92
C MET A 13 -25.60 22.80 29.21
N SER A 14 -24.78 21.90 28.66
CA SER A 14 -23.37 22.19 28.38
C SER A 14 -23.21 22.30 26.87
N LEU A 15 -22.90 23.52 26.42
CA LEU A 15 -22.66 23.88 25.03
C LEU A 15 -21.28 23.40 24.58
N TYR A 16 -21.26 22.77 23.41
CA TYR A 16 -20.11 22.60 22.53
C TYR A 16 -19.78 23.95 21.87
N THR A 17 -18.48 24.29 21.72
CA THR A 17 -17.83 24.78 20.48
C THR A 17 -16.33 25.08 20.71
N PRO A 18 -15.50 25.09 19.65
CA PRO A 18 -14.09 24.66 19.67
C PRO A 18 -13.08 25.81 19.77
N ILE A 19 -11.82 25.50 20.12
CA ILE A 19 -10.70 26.43 20.00
C ILE A 19 -9.57 25.79 19.18
N ASP A 20 -9.47 26.25 17.93
CA ASP A 20 -8.21 26.32 17.19
C ASP A 20 -7.35 27.45 17.77
N ARG A 21 -6.08 27.15 18.09
CA ARG A 21 -4.97 28.07 17.78
C ARG A 21 -3.61 27.41 17.89
N LEU A 22 -2.96 27.33 16.74
CA LEU A 22 -1.52 27.26 16.56
C LEU A 22 -0.80 28.30 17.44
N SER A 23 0.21 27.85 18.19
CA SER A 23 1.24 28.72 18.76
C SER A 23 2.51 28.59 17.92
N LEU A 24 2.72 29.58 17.06
CA LEU A 24 4.03 29.95 16.52
C LEU A 24 4.77 30.68 17.65
N HIS A 25 5.87 30.11 18.15
CA HIS A 25 6.86 30.87 18.90
C HIS A 25 8.05 31.19 18.00
N SER A 26 8.07 32.44 17.56
CA SER A 26 9.22 33.13 16.99
C SER A 26 10.13 33.57 18.15
N SER A 27 11.37 33.08 18.17
CA SER A 27 12.42 33.65 19.02
C SER A 27 13.60 34.08 18.14
N HIS A 28 13.78 35.39 18.09
CA HIS A 28 14.95 36.09 17.56
C HIS A 28 16.27 35.53 18.07
N LEU A 29 17.18 35.19 17.15
CA LEU A 29 18.62 35.16 17.41
C LEU A 29 19.34 35.96 16.32
N LYS A 30 20.04 37.01 16.73
CA LYS A 30 20.95 37.83 15.93
C LYS A 30 22.32 37.13 15.79
N PRO A 31 23.12 37.49 14.76
CA PRO A 31 24.28 36.71 14.32
C PRO A 31 25.59 37.16 14.98
N HIS A 32 26.57 36.26 15.04
CA HIS A 32 27.97 36.56 15.31
C HIS A 32 28.90 35.75 14.37
N PRO A 33 30.14 36.21 14.13
CA PRO A 33 30.72 36.30 12.79
C PRO A 33 31.75 35.22 12.46
N SER A 34 31.94 35.00 11.16
CA SER A 34 33.05 34.25 10.56
C SER A 34 34.33 35.10 10.51
N PRO A 35 35.54 34.53 10.70
CA PRO A 35 36.78 35.23 10.46
C PRO A 35 37.26 35.13 9.00
N ILE A 36 37.91 36.20 8.62
CA ILE A 36 38.56 36.55 7.35
C ILE A 36 39.81 35.69 7.10
N PHE A 37 40.05 35.25 5.86
CA PHE A 37 41.40 35.00 5.35
C PHE A 37 41.53 35.36 3.85
N LEU A 38 42.16 36.51 3.63
CA LEU A 38 43.11 36.94 2.58
C LEU A 38 43.04 36.34 1.17
N SER A 39 42.70 37.24 0.22
CA SER A 39 43.06 37.18 -1.21
C SER A 39 44.53 37.50 -1.44
N LEU A 40 45.14 36.88 -2.46
CA LEU A 40 46.31 37.38 -3.17
C LEU A 40 46.09 37.20 -4.68
N GLU A 41 46.20 38.32 -5.39
CA GLU A 41 46.17 38.47 -6.85
C GLU A 41 47.49 38.00 -7.51
N ASN A 42 47.41 37.70 -8.81
CA ASN A 42 48.39 37.94 -9.90
C ASN A 42 48.31 36.81 -10.94
N MET A 43 48.50 36.97 -12.26
CA MET A 43 48.70 38.08 -13.19
C MET A 43 48.55 37.49 -14.61
N ALA A 44 48.25 38.34 -15.59
CA ALA A 44 48.08 38.02 -17.01
C ALA A 44 49.40 37.72 -17.76
N THR A 45 49.34 36.95 -18.86
CA THR A 45 49.61 37.39 -20.26
C THR A 45 49.56 36.21 -21.27
N PRO A 46 49.35 36.46 -22.59
CA PRO A 46 48.92 35.46 -23.58
C PRO A 46 49.98 35.12 -24.64
N SER A 47 49.78 34.03 -25.39
CA SER A 47 50.38 33.84 -26.72
C SER A 47 49.47 33.06 -27.67
N LEU A 48 49.36 33.59 -28.89
CA LEU A 48 48.60 33.09 -30.04
C LEU A 48 49.30 31.90 -30.72
N SER A 49 48.51 30.95 -31.25
CA SER A 49 48.76 30.35 -32.58
C SER A 49 47.52 29.64 -33.16
N LEU A 50 47.11 30.17 -34.31
CA LEU A 50 46.32 29.67 -35.45
C LEU A 50 45.46 28.38 -35.39
N ILE A 51 44.17 28.60 -35.69
CA ILE A 51 43.34 28.00 -36.77
C ILE A 51 43.31 26.46 -36.88
N ILE A 52 42.13 25.88 -36.63
CA ILE A 52 41.35 25.08 -37.60
C ILE A 52 39.89 25.03 -37.10
N THR A 53 38.99 25.53 -37.93
CA THR A 53 37.54 25.47 -37.79
C THR A 53 37.04 24.05 -38.03
N PHE A 54 36.43 23.43 -37.03
CA PHE A 54 35.48 22.33 -37.21
C PHE A 54 34.19 22.65 -36.46
N PHE A 55 33.15 22.93 -37.23
CA PHE A 55 31.77 22.99 -36.75
C PHE A 55 31.36 21.61 -36.23
N PHE A 56 31.31 21.44 -34.91
CA PHE A 56 30.50 20.41 -34.27
C PHE A 56 29.51 21.12 -33.35
N PHE A 57 28.24 21.12 -33.76
CA PHE A 57 27.11 21.51 -32.95
C PHE A 57 27.01 20.53 -31.76
N SER A 58 27.65 20.84 -30.63
CA SER A 58 27.38 20.16 -29.37
C SER A 58 26.13 20.76 -28.75
N LEU A 59 24.98 20.19 -29.09
CA LEU A 59 23.75 20.34 -28.31
C LEU A 59 24.02 19.82 -26.90
N LEU A 60 24.37 20.72 -25.98
CA LEU A 60 24.20 20.53 -24.54
C LEU A 60 22.69 20.45 -24.28
N ILE A 61 22.14 19.25 -24.41
CA ILE A 61 20.81 18.94 -23.90
C ILE A 61 20.96 18.84 -22.38
N PRO A 62 20.32 19.71 -21.57
CA PRO A 62 20.20 19.43 -20.17
C PRO A 62 19.38 18.14 -20.05
N THR A 63 19.99 17.09 -19.51
CA THR A 63 19.27 15.89 -19.07
C THR A 63 18.39 16.29 -17.89
N LEU A 64 17.25 16.89 -18.21
CA LEU A 64 16.05 16.78 -17.39
C LEU A 64 15.77 15.28 -17.30
N ILE A 65 16.08 14.69 -16.14
CA ILE A 65 15.42 13.44 -15.76
C ILE A 65 13.97 13.81 -15.53
N SER A 66 13.23 13.92 -16.64
CA SER A 66 11.78 13.92 -16.62
C SER A 66 11.39 12.57 -16.07
N SER A 67 10.71 12.56 -14.92
CA SER A 67 9.85 11.44 -14.55
C SER A 67 9.09 11.01 -15.80
N SER A 68 9.18 9.72 -16.14
CA SER A 68 8.47 9.17 -17.30
C SER A 68 7.01 9.63 -17.25
N PRO A 69 6.43 10.08 -18.37
CA PRO A 69 5.04 10.48 -18.40
C PRO A 69 4.20 9.29 -17.95
N VAL A 70 3.31 9.55 -16.99
CA VAL A 70 2.23 8.66 -16.54
C VAL A 70 1.76 7.84 -17.74
N GLN A 71 1.91 6.51 -17.70
CA GLN A 71 1.35 5.70 -18.77
C GLN A 71 -0.13 5.99 -18.83
N ASP A 72 -0.58 6.44 -20.00
CA ASP A 72 -1.98 6.67 -20.28
C ASP A 72 -2.77 5.43 -19.83
N PRO A 73 -3.70 5.57 -18.88
CA PRO A 73 -4.52 4.47 -18.41
C PRO A 73 -5.20 3.71 -19.58
N GLU A 74 -5.40 4.36 -20.73
CA GLU A 74 -5.89 3.75 -21.96
C GLU A 74 -4.93 2.70 -22.55
N LEU A 75 -3.63 2.97 -22.60
CA LEU A 75 -2.62 2.01 -23.10
C LEU A 75 -2.46 0.82 -22.14
N VAL A 76 -2.54 1.08 -20.84
CA VAL A 76 -2.50 0.07 -19.77
C VAL A 76 -3.68 -0.90 -19.89
N ALA A 77 -4.87 -0.38 -20.21
CA ALA A 77 -6.09 -1.14 -20.40
C ALA A 77 -6.10 -1.93 -21.72
N GLN A 78 -5.69 -1.31 -22.84
CA GLN A 78 -5.60 -1.95 -24.14
C GLN A 78 -4.59 -3.11 -24.14
N GLU A 79 -3.44 -2.93 -23.49
CA GLU A 79 -2.44 -3.99 -23.33
C GLU A 79 -2.98 -5.19 -22.54
N VAL A 80 -3.80 -4.93 -21.52
CA VAL A 80 -4.42 -5.99 -20.72
C VAL A 80 -5.54 -6.69 -21.48
N HIS A 81 -6.41 -5.96 -22.18
CA HIS A 81 -7.45 -6.58 -23.00
C HIS A 81 -6.83 -7.47 -24.10
N ARG A 82 -5.69 -7.04 -24.68
CA ARG A 82 -4.88 -7.82 -25.61
C ARG A 82 -4.28 -9.06 -24.95
N LYS A 83 -3.70 -8.93 -23.75
CA LYS A 83 -3.16 -10.07 -22.99
C LYS A 83 -4.23 -11.04 -22.54
N ILE A 84 -5.37 -10.60 -22.01
CA ILE A 84 -6.51 -11.44 -21.63
C ILE A 84 -7.03 -12.21 -22.86
N ASN A 85 -7.17 -11.56 -24.02
CA ASN A 85 -7.59 -12.22 -25.25
C ASN A 85 -6.53 -13.18 -25.82
N ALA A 86 -5.23 -12.92 -25.60
CA ALA A 86 -4.16 -13.86 -25.92
C ALA A 86 -4.14 -15.06 -24.96
N SER A 87 -4.36 -14.85 -23.67
CA SER A 87 -4.48 -15.90 -22.64
C SER A 87 -5.67 -16.81 -22.88
N ARG A 88 -6.78 -16.30 -23.45
CA ARG A 88 -7.94 -17.12 -23.85
C ARG A 88 -7.61 -18.18 -24.91
N ARG A 89 -6.49 -18.06 -25.64
CA ARG A 89 -6.04 -19.08 -26.60
C ARG A 89 -5.18 -20.20 -25.97
N ASN A 90 -4.75 -20.06 -24.70
CA ASN A 90 -3.90 -21.06 -24.01
C ASN A 90 -4.41 -21.50 -22.61
N LEU A 91 -5.58 -21.03 -22.16
CA LEU A 91 -6.06 -21.25 -20.78
C LEU A 91 -6.84 -22.55 -20.52
N GLY A 92 -6.79 -23.54 -21.41
CA GLY A 92 -7.38 -24.85 -21.14
C GLY A 92 -6.63 -25.68 -20.07
N TYR A 93 -5.41 -25.27 -19.68
CA TYR A 93 -4.48 -26.15 -18.95
C TYR A 93 -4.04 -25.64 -17.56
N LEU A 94 -4.33 -24.38 -17.17
CA LEU A 94 -3.68 -23.75 -16.01
C LEU A 94 -4.59 -22.87 -15.11
N SER A 95 -5.92 -22.88 -15.26
CA SER A 95 -6.79 -22.16 -14.32
C SER A 95 -7.13 -23.04 -13.12
N CYS A 96 -6.98 -22.53 -11.89
CA CYS A 96 -7.47 -23.22 -10.69
C CYS A 96 -9.00 -23.38 -10.69
N GLY A 97 -9.71 -22.66 -11.56
CA GLY A 97 -11.16 -22.64 -11.61
C GLY A 97 -11.78 -21.98 -10.37
N SER A 98 -11.00 -21.26 -9.57
CA SER A 98 -11.49 -20.57 -8.37
C SER A 98 -12.35 -19.36 -8.74
N GLY A 99 -12.10 -18.76 -9.91
CA GLY A 99 -12.74 -17.52 -10.36
C GLY A 99 -11.97 -16.26 -9.94
N ASN A 100 -11.00 -16.40 -9.03
CA ASN A 100 -10.03 -15.37 -8.68
C ASN A 100 -8.86 -15.41 -9.69
N PRO A 101 -8.70 -14.41 -10.57
CA PRO A 101 -7.70 -14.44 -11.63
C PRO A 101 -6.25 -14.38 -11.13
N ILE A 102 -6.00 -13.86 -9.92
CA ILE A 102 -4.66 -13.82 -9.33
C ILE A 102 -4.26 -15.25 -8.95
N ASP A 103 -5.08 -15.91 -8.13
CA ASP A 103 -4.85 -17.28 -7.68
C ASP A 103 -4.87 -18.27 -8.84
N ASP A 104 -5.83 -18.12 -9.76
CA ASP A 104 -5.95 -18.95 -10.96
C ASP A 104 -4.69 -18.90 -11.85
N CYS A 105 -3.82 -17.90 -11.72
CA CYS A 105 -2.61 -17.75 -12.52
C CYS A 105 -1.42 -18.61 -12.02
N TRP A 106 -1.34 -18.89 -10.71
CA TRP A 106 -0.18 -19.58 -10.12
C TRP A 106 -0.53 -20.73 -9.16
N ARG A 107 -1.65 -20.65 -8.45
CA ARG A 107 -1.91 -21.48 -7.25
C ARG A 107 -2.07 -22.97 -7.56
N CYS A 108 -2.59 -23.32 -8.73
CA CYS A 108 -2.76 -24.71 -9.16
C CYS A 108 -1.48 -25.37 -9.66
N ASP A 109 -0.38 -24.63 -9.79
CA ASP A 109 0.92 -25.22 -10.14
C ASP A 109 1.38 -26.11 -8.97
N PRO A 110 1.40 -27.45 -9.12
CA PRO A 110 1.88 -28.32 -8.05
C PRO A 110 3.38 -28.13 -7.79
N ASN A 111 4.11 -27.50 -8.73
CA ASN A 111 5.53 -27.20 -8.68
C ASN A 111 5.79 -25.71 -8.38
N TRP A 112 4.83 -25.00 -7.76
CA TRP A 112 4.99 -23.59 -7.38
C TRP A 112 6.28 -23.34 -6.59
N GLU A 113 6.79 -24.33 -5.85
CA GLU A 113 8.02 -24.21 -5.08
C GLU A 113 9.28 -24.11 -5.96
N GLN A 114 9.30 -24.81 -7.10
CA GLN A 114 10.36 -24.68 -8.10
C GLN A 114 10.13 -23.47 -9.01
N ASN A 115 8.87 -23.04 -9.16
CA ASN A 115 8.45 -21.91 -10.00
C ASN A 115 8.06 -20.68 -9.18
N ARG A 116 8.64 -20.45 -8.01
CA ARG A 116 8.19 -19.41 -7.05
C ARG A 116 7.99 -18.06 -7.69
N GLN A 117 8.94 -17.66 -8.52
CA GLN A 117 8.98 -16.34 -9.12
C GLN A 117 7.88 -16.10 -10.17
N ARG A 118 7.23 -17.17 -10.67
CA ARG A 118 6.06 -17.07 -11.56
C ARG A 118 4.91 -16.26 -10.93
N LEU A 119 4.83 -16.23 -9.60
CA LEU A 119 3.86 -15.39 -8.88
C LEU A 119 3.89 -13.92 -9.37
N ALA A 120 5.08 -13.38 -9.66
CA ALA A 120 5.24 -11.99 -10.07
C ALA A 120 4.59 -11.65 -11.44
N ASP A 121 4.17 -12.65 -12.22
CA ASP A 121 3.43 -12.45 -13.47
C ASP A 121 1.91 -12.39 -13.26
N CYS A 122 1.43 -12.64 -12.03
CA CYS A 122 0.01 -12.82 -11.72
C CYS A 122 -0.65 -11.59 -11.09
N ALA A 123 0.12 -10.54 -10.81
CA ALA A 123 -0.41 -9.28 -10.32
C ALA A 123 -1.39 -8.66 -11.34
N ILE A 124 -2.45 -8.05 -10.83
CA ILE A 124 -3.45 -7.31 -11.61
C ILE A 124 -3.53 -5.86 -11.15
N GLY A 125 -4.45 -5.08 -11.70
CA GLY A 125 -4.70 -3.71 -11.24
C GLY A 125 -3.59 -2.75 -11.60
N PHE A 126 -3.45 -1.69 -10.81
CA PHE A 126 -2.39 -0.69 -10.97
C PHE A 126 -1.00 -1.23 -10.57
N GLY A 127 -0.93 -2.16 -9.62
CA GLY A 127 0.30 -2.85 -9.22
C GLY A 127 0.72 -4.01 -10.12
N LYS A 128 0.06 -4.24 -11.27
CA LYS A 128 0.35 -5.38 -12.18
C LYS A 128 1.81 -5.49 -12.66
N ASN A 129 2.54 -4.39 -12.60
CA ASN A 129 3.94 -4.29 -13.04
C ASN A 129 4.92 -4.40 -11.86
N ALA A 130 4.46 -4.67 -10.63
CA ALA A 130 5.32 -4.93 -9.49
C ALA A 130 6.00 -6.30 -9.65
N ILE A 131 7.23 -6.30 -10.17
CA ILE A 131 7.96 -7.56 -10.44
C ILE A 131 8.70 -8.11 -9.21
N GLY A 132 8.77 -7.35 -8.12
CA GLY A 132 9.48 -7.75 -6.91
C GLY A 132 10.94 -8.10 -7.19
N GLY A 133 11.41 -9.18 -6.58
CA GLY A 133 12.74 -9.75 -6.82
C GLY A 133 12.81 -10.82 -7.91
N ARG A 134 11.85 -10.84 -8.86
CA ARG A 134 11.90 -11.74 -10.02
C ARG A 134 13.23 -11.57 -10.78
N ASP A 135 13.72 -12.65 -11.36
CA ASP A 135 15.00 -12.76 -12.07
C ASP A 135 16.24 -12.62 -11.14
N GLY A 136 16.00 -12.34 -9.86
CA GLY A 136 16.98 -12.34 -8.79
C GLY A 136 17.25 -13.73 -8.21
N LYS A 137 18.27 -13.82 -7.35
CA LYS A 137 18.58 -15.05 -6.62
C LYS A 137 17.55 -15.29 -5.52
N ILE A 138 17.32 -16.56 -5.20
CA ILE A 138 16.59 -16.93 -3.99
C ILE A 138 17.51 -16.69 -2.79
N TYR A 139 17.05 -15.88 -1.84
CA TYR A 139 17.68 -15.69 -0.54
C TYR A 139 16.83 -16.38 0.53
N VAL A 140 17.46 -17.20 1.37
CA VAL A 140 16.74 -17.97 2.40
C VAL A 140 17.03 -17.36 3.77
N VAL A 141 15.99 -16.86 4.43
CA VAL A 141 16.06 -16.47 5.84
C VAL A 141 16.15 -17.75 6.68
N THR A 142 17.21 -17.84 7.46
CA THR A 142 17.52 -18.97 8.34
C THR A 142 17.57 -18.58 9.82
N ASP A 143 17.67 -17.29 10.11
CA ASP A 143 17.76 -16.71 11.45
C ASP A 143 16.69 -15.63 11.67
N SER A 144 15.84 -15.83 12.68
CA SER A 144 14.77 -14.91 13.08
C SER A 144 15.09 -14.09 14.34
N GLY A 145 16.23 -14.31 15.01
CA GLY A 145 16.56 -13.72 16.31
C GLY A 145 17.60 -12.59 16.29
N ASP A 146 18.43 -12.51 15.26
CA ASP A 146 19.57 -11.58 15.18
C ASP A 146 19.26 -10.29 14.41
N ASP A 147 18.13 -9.64 14.71
CA ASP A 147 17.78 -8.35 14.07
C ASP A 147 18.67 -7.22 14.62
N ASP A 148 19.84 -7.01 14.01
CA ASP A 148 20.67 -5.82 14.19
C ASP A 148 20.29 -4.77 13.13
N PRO A 149 19.69 -3.62 13.54
CA PRO A 149 19.26 -2.57 12.62
C PRO A 149 20.37 -1.95 11.77
N VAL A 150 21.63 -2.00 12.23
CA VAL A 150 22.78 -1.35 11.57
C VAL A 150 23.70 -2.38 10.92
N ASN A 151 23.89 -3.55 11.50
CA ASN A 151 24.84 -4.56 11.00
C ASN A 151 24.17 -5.94 10.89
N PRO A 152 23.11 -6.08 10.07
CA PRO A 152 22.40 -7.34 9.96
C PRO A 152 23.33 -8.43 9.38
N LYS A 153 23.26 -9.65 9.93
CA LYS A 153 24.08 -10.77 9.46
C LYS A 153 23.41 -11.50 8.29
N PRO A 154 24.19 -12.08 7.35
CA PRO A 154 23.66 -13.01 6.36
C PRO A 154 22.85 -14.14 7.02
N GLY A 155 21.72 -14.51 6.42
CA GLY A 155 20.73 -15.43 7.00
C GLY A 155 19.56 -14.73 7.70
N THR A 156 19.67 -13.45 8.05
CA THR A 156 18.57 -12.67 8.63
C THR A 156 17.68 -12.05 7.56
N LEU A 157 16.43 -11.72 7.92
CA LEU A 157 15.50 -11.01 7.03
C LEU A 157 16.04 -9.63 6.62
N ARG A 158 16.53 -8.85 7.59
CA ARG A 158 17.05 -7.50 7.34
C ARG A 158 18.21 -7.49 6.37
N TYR A 159 19.14 -8.44 6.48
CA TYR A 159 20.24 -8.55 5.53
C TYR A 159 19.71 -8.74 4.10
N GLY A 160 18.72 -9.62 3.90
CA GLY A 160 18.16 -9.89 2.58
C GLY A 160 17.47 -8.67 1.95
N VAL A 161 16.63 -7.95 2.69
CA VAL A 161 15.81 -6.86 2.11
C VAL A 161 16.60 -5.62 1.73
N ILE A 162 17.78 -5.40 2.32
CA ILE A 162 18.58 -4.21 2.04
C ILE A 162 19.51 -4.37 0.83
N GLN A 163 19.74 -5.59 0.33
CA GLN A 163 20.72 -5.81 -0.75
C GLN A 163 20.36 -5.01 -2.02
N ASP A 164 21.38 -4.63 -2.80
CA ASP A 164 21.17 -3.85 -4.02
C ASP A 164 20.65 -4.71 -5.17
N GLU A 165 21.05 -5.99 -5.25
CA GLU A 165 20.51 -6.90 -6.26
C GLU A 165 19.03 -7.27 -6.02
N PRO A 166 18.29 -7.62 -7.09
CA PRO A 166 16.98 -8.24 -6.94
C PRO A 166 17.07 -9.54 -6.13
N LEU A 167 16.18 -9.71 -5.15
CA LEU A 167 16.13 -10.93 -4.33
C LEU A 167 14.71 -11.43 -4.11
N TRP A 168 14.53 -12.73 -4.34
CA TRP A 168 13.33 -13.46 -3.94
C TRP A 168 13.57 -14.11 -2.58
N ILE A 169 13.05 -13.50 -1.52
CA ILE A 169 13.34 -13.85 -0.14
C ILE A 169 12.29 -14.84 0.36
N ILE A 170 12.76 -16.03 0.76
CA ILE A 170 11.94 -17.12 1.32
C ILE A 170 12.41 -17.46 2.74
N PHE A 171 11.66 -18.31 3.43
CA PHE A 171 11.93 -18.68 4.81
C PHE A 171 12.19 -20.18 4.92
N ALA A 172 13.24 -20.55 5.66
CA ALA A 172 13.67 -21.96 5.78
C ALA A 172 12.68 -22.84 6.56
N ARG A 173 11.90 -22.22 7.47
CA ARG A 173 10.99 -22.85 8.42
C ARG A 173 10.01 -21.81 8.94
N ASP A 174 9.04 -22.26 9.73
CA ASP A 174 8.16 -21.38 10.50
C ASP A 174 8.99 -20.46 11.41
N MET A 175 8.64 -19.18 11.44
CA MET A 175 9.40 -18.17 12.17
C MET A 175 8.49 -17.10 12.73
N VAL A 176 8.82 -16.64 13.94
CA VAL A 176 8.34 -15.36 14.48
C VAL A 176 9.52 -14.42 14.50
N ILE A 177 9.45 -13.36 13.70
CA ILE A 177 10.49 -12.35 13.54
C ILE A 177 10.02 -11.09 14.26
N LYS A 178 10.66 -10.80 15.40
CA LYS A 178 10.49 -9.55 16.12
C LYS A 178 11.61 -8.60 15.76
N LEU A 179 11.28 -7.60 14.94
CA LEU A 179 12.24 -6.57 14.55
C LEU A 179 12.47 -5.62 15.73
N LYS A 180 13.68 -5.08 15.84
CA LYS A 180 14.03 -4.03 16.80
C LYS A 180 13.69 -2.64 16.27
N GLU A 181 13.78 -2.47 14.94
CA GLU A 181 13.51 -1.22 14.22
C GLU A 181 12.76 -1.49 12.92
N GLU A 182 12.19 -0.47 12.29
CA GLU A 182 11.50 -0.61 11.00
C GLU A 182 12.35 -1.40 9.98
N LEU A 183 11.73 -2.33 9.28
CA LEU A 183 12.37 -3.07 8.19
C LEU A 183 12.34 -2.23 6.92
N ILE A 184 13.32 -1.34 6.79
CA ILE A 184 13.52 -0.55 5.57
C ILE A 184 13.91 -1.46 4.42
N MET A 185 13.11 -1.47 3.36
CA MET A 185 13.34 -2.30 2.18
C MET A 185 14.07 -1.53 1.07
N ASN A 186 14.92 -2.22 0.32
CA ASN A 186 15.45 -1.74 -0.96
C ASN A 186 14.50 -2.13 -2.12
N SER A 187 14.72 -1.57 -3.31
CA SER A 187 13.95 -1.92 -4.52
C SER A 187 14.16 -3.37 -4.95
N PHE A 188 13.25 -3.90 -5.77
CA PHE A 188 13.34 -5.25 -6.37
C PHE A 188 13.43 -6.37 -5.34
N LYS A 189 12.48 -6.38 -4.40
CA LYS A 189 12.41 -7.39 -3.33
C LYS A 189 11.07 -8.09 -3.34
N THR A 190 11.09 -9.40 -3.16
CA THR A 190 9.89 -10.17 -2.83
C THR A 190 10.09 -10.81 -1.47
N LEU A 191 9.17 -10.58 -0.54
CA LEU A 191 8.99 -11.45 0.63
C LEU A 191 7.94 -12.49 0.28
N ASP A 192 8.32 -13.77 0.30
CA ASP A 192 7.46 -14.91 -0.05
C ASP A 192 7.39 -15.90 1.11
N GLY A 193 6.31 -15.80 1.89
CA GLY A 193 6.03 -16.68 3.04
C GLY A 193 5.60 -18.10 2.65
N ARG A 194 5.35 -18.41 1.37
CA ARG A 194 4.82 -19.74 0.99
C ARG A 194 5.78 -20.86 1.38
N GLY A 195 5.25 -21.87 2.06
CA GLY A 195 6.00 -23.03 2.56
C GLY A 195 6.43 -22.93 4.02
N ALA A 196 6.12 -21.83 4.71
CA ALA A 196 6.36 -21.64 6.14
C ALA A 196 5.30 -20.72 6.77
N SER A 197 4.99 -20.89 8.04
CA SER A 197 4.22 -19.91 8.81
C SER A 197 5.16 -18.81 9.32
N VAL A 198 5.13 -17.65 8.68
CA VAL A 198 6.03 -16.54 8.99
C VAL A 198 5.24 -15.39 9.60
N HIS A 199 5.65 -14.99 10.80
CA HIS A 199 5.07 -13.89 11.55
C HIS A 199 6.08 -12.75 11.66
N ILE A 200 5.72 -11.55 11.24
CA ILE A 200 6.44 -10.32 11.58
C ILE A 200 5.60 -9.62 12.64
N ALA A 201 6.05 -9.67 13.90
CA ALA A 201 5.20 -9.29 15.02
C ALA A 201 5.94 -8.84 16.29
N GLY A 202 5.22 -8.06 17.11
CA GLY A 202 5.64 -7.67 18.46
C GLY A 202 6.76 -6.63 18.53
N GLY A 203 7.07 -5.99 17.39
CA GLY A 203 8.02 -4.90 17.21
C GLY A 203 7.62 -4.05 16.00
N PRO A 204 8.49 -3.16 15.49
CA PRO A 204 8.24 -2.45 14.25
C PRO A 204 8.12 -3.42 13.06
N CYS A 205 7.50 -2.97 11.97
CA CYS A 205 7.20 -3.81 10.82
C CYS A 205 7.78 -3.23 9.52
N ILE A 206 7.07 -3.34 8.39
CA ILE A 206 7.66 -3.17 7.05
C ILE A 206 7.52 -1.72 6.59
N THR A 207 8.62 -1.16 6.07
CA THR A 207 8.64 0.20 5.51
C THR A 207 9.27 0.20 4.10
N ILE A 208 8.44 0.54 3.11
CA ILE A 208 8.77 0.66 1.68
C ILE A 208 8.89 2.16 1.38
N GLN A 209 10.09 2.71 1.54
CA GLN A 209 10.32 4.15 1.43
C GLN A 209 11.15 4.52 0.19
N TYR A 210 10.57 5.30 -0.71
CA TYR A 210 11.20 5.82 -1.95
C TYR A 210 11.84 4.74 -2.83
N VAL A 211 11.26 3.54 -2.83
CA VAL A 211 11.72 2.38 -3.62
C VAL A 211 10.62 1.86 -4.52
N THR A 212 10.99 0.98 -5.45
CA THR A 212 10.07 0.43 -6.44
C THR A 212 10.19 -1.09 -6.59
N ASN A 213 9.18 -1.72 -7.16
CA ASN A 213 9.14 -3.15 -7.44
C ASN A 213 9.30 -3.99 -6.15
N VAL A 214 8.29 -3.93 -5.29
CA VAL A 214 8.24 -4.71 -4.04
C VAL A 214 7.00 -5.58 -4.01
N ILE A 215 7.16 -6.86 -3.66
CA ILE A 215 6.07 -7.80 -3.42
C ILE A 215 6.14 -8.26 -1.96
N ILE A 216 5.05 -8.12 -1.21
CA ILE A 216 4.88 -8.66 0.14
C ILE A 216 3.80 -9.74 0.06
N HIS A 217 4.20 -11.01 0.17
CA HIS A 217 3.32 -12.13 -0.09
C HIS A 217 3.36 -13.22 0.98
N GLY A 218 2.19 -13.65 1.46
CA GLY A 218 2.06 -14.86 2.26
C GLY A 218 2.50 -14.71 3.72
N LEU A 219 2.51 -13.50 4.30
CA LEU A 219 2.99 -13.25 5.66
C LEU A 219 1.85 -13.04 6.65
N ASN A 220 2.08 -13.40 7.91
CA ASN A 220 1.28 -12.92 9.04
C ASN A 220 1.95 -11.67 9.62
N ILE A 221 1.28 -10.52 9.59
CA ILE A 221 1.82 -9.23 10.04
C ILE A 221 0.90 -8.69 11.12
N HIS A 222 1.34 -8.69 12.37
CA HIS A 222 0.45 -8.33 13.47
C HIS A 222 1.19 -7.83 14.71
N ASP A 223 0.46 -7.19 15.62
CA ASP A 223 1.03 -6.65 16.85
C ASP A 223 2.21 -5.69 16.59
N CYS A 224 2.20 -4.99 15.45
CA CYS A 224 3.24 -4.03 15.09
C CYS A 224 3.27 -2.90 16.12
N LYS A 225 4.48 -2.46 16.47
CA LYS A 225 4.75 -1.43 17.49
C LYS A 225 5.61 -0.32 16.90
N GLN A 226 5.57 0.84 17.54
CA GLN A 226 6.48 1.93 17.21
C GLN A 226 7.94 1.50 17.45
N GLY A 227 8.83 1.90 16.55
CA GLY A 227 10.29 1.85 16.71
C GLY A 227 10.87 3.22 16.44
N GLY A 228 12.18 3.37 16.53
CA GLY A 228 12.89 4.57 16.12
C GLY A 228 13.77 5.13 17.23
N ASN A 229 14.26 6.36 16.98
CA ASN A 229 15.38 6.95 17.72
C ASN A 229 16.62 6.06 17.67
N ALA A 230 16.89 5.52 16.49
CA ALA A 230 17.98 4.59 16.23
C ALA A 230 18.56 4.81 14.84
N MET A 231 19.80 4.34 14.65
CA MET A 231 20.37 4.19 13.32
C MET A 231 19.80 2.94 12.66
N VAL A 232 19.34 3.05 11.42
CA VAL A 232 18.77 1.93 10.67
C VAL A 232 19.38 1.88 9.27
N ARG A 233 19.82 0.70 8.87
CA ARG A 233 20.39 0.42 7.55
C ARG A 233 19.28 0.25 6.51
N SER A 234 19.45 0.92 5.36
CA SER A 234 18.53 0.85 4.21
C SER A 234 19.17 0.23 2.97
N SER A 235 20.50 0.19 2.90
CA SER A 235 21.26 -0.48 1.82
C SER A 235 22.60 -1.00 2.35
N PRO A 236 23.39 -1.78 1.57
CA PRO A 236 24.71 -2.24 2.00
C PRO A 236 25.65 -1.07 2.32
N SER A 237 25.47 0.08 1.68
CA SER A 237 26.32 1.27 1.81
C SER A 237 25.72 2.39 2.67
N HIS A 238 24.43 2.32 3.04
CA HIS A 238 23.75 3.43 3.71
C HIS A 238 22.95 2.99 4.94
N PHE A 239 23.14 3.72 6.05
CA PHE A 239 22.29 3.71 7.23
C PHE A 239 22.11 5.15 7.75
N GLY A 240 20.96 5.45 8.32
CA GLY A 240 20.59 6.80 8.76
C GLY A 240 19.79 6.80 10.06
N TRP A 241 19.72 7.97 10.70
CA TRP A 241 18.90 8.15 11.91
C TRP A 241 17.41 8.12 11.55
N ARG A 242 16.65 7.28 12.25
CA ARG A 242 15.19 7.19 12.14
C ARG A 242 14.54 7.77 13.39
N THR A 243 13.55 8.63 13.20
CA THR A 243 12.65 9.06 14.27
C THR A 243 11.63 7.97 14.57
N VAL A 244 10.75 8.23 15.55
CA VAL A 244 9.70 7.30 15.94
C VAL A 244 8.78 7.01 14.76
N SER A 245 8.53 5.74 14.48
CA SER A 245 7.57 5.27 13.49
C SER A 245 6.17 5.12 14.10
N ASP A 246 5.14 5.14 13.26
CA ASP A 246 3.75 5.04 13.72
C ASP A 246 3.37 3.62 14.19
N GLY A 247 4.13 2.61 13.73
CA GLY A 247 3.90 1.21 14.06
C GLY A 247 2.85 0.54 13.17
N ASP A 248 2.83 0.93 11.89
CA ASP A 248 2.01 0.31 10.85
C ASP A 248 2.48 -1.11 10.52
N GLY A 249 1.60 -1.92 9.94
CA GLY A 249 1.96 -3.23 9.38
C GLY A 249 2.86 -3.11 8.16
N VAL A 250 2.36 -2.43 7.13
CA VAL A 250 3.08 -2.13 5.88
C VAL A 250 2.93 -0.64 5.58
N SER A 251 4.03 0.11 5.70
CA SER A 251 4.08 1.54 5.35
C SER A 251 4.73 1.74 3.99
N ILE A 252 4.03 2.39 3.06
CA ILE A 252 4.48 2.71 1.70
C ILE A 252 4.61 4.23 1.57
N PHE A 253 5.85 4.71 1.54
CA PHE A 253 6.17 6.13 1.55
C PHE A 253 6.86 6.51 0.25
N GLY A 254 6.17 7.23 -0.65
CA GLY A 254 6.70 7.56 -1.98
C GLY A 254 7.14 6.36 -2.81
N GLY A 255 6.55 5.18 -2.56
CA GLY A 255 6.86 3.94 -3.25
C GLY A 255 6.06 3.77 -4.54
N SER A 256 6.57 3.00 -5.49
CA SER A 256 5.80 2.66 -6.70
C SER A 256 5.94 1.19 -7.09
N HIS A 257 4.97 0.65 -7.84
CA HIS A 257 5.01 -0.75 -8.27
C HIS A 257 5.11 -1.70 -7.08
N VAL A 258 4.11 -1.62 -6.19
CA VAL A 258 4.05 -2.41 -4.95
C VAL A 258 2.85 -3.34 -4.99
N TRP A 259 3.04 -4.58 -4.55
CA TRP A 259 1.98 -5.57 -4.44
C TRP A 259 1.97 -6.20 -3.04
N VAL A 260 0.87 -5.98 -2.30
CA VAL A 260 0.63 -6.56 -0.98
C VAL A 260 -0.43 -7.65 -1.13
N ASP A 261 -0.02 -8.90 -1.11
CA ASP A 261 -0.84 -10.04 -1.53
C ASP A 261 -0.88 -11.18 -0.50
N HIS A 262 -2.04 -11.78 -0.24
CA HIS A 262 -2.11 -12.97 0.63
C HIS A 262 -1.45 -12.80 2.01
N ASN A 263 -1.58 -11.63 2.63
CA ASN A 263 -1.11 -11.42 3.99
C ASN A 263 -2.28 -11.47 4.97
N SER A 264 -2.03 -11.99 6.17
CA SER A 264 -2.95 -11.88 7.30
C SER A 264 -2.50 -10.72 8.18
N LEU A 265 -3.30 -9.65 8.27
CA LEU A 265 -2.94 -8.43 9.00
C LEU A 265 -3.89 -8.14 10.16
N SER A 266 -3.36 -7.80 11.34
CA SER A 266 -4.19 -7.45 12.51
C SER A 266 -3.44 -6.70 13.61
N ASN A 267 -4.17 -6.00 14.47
CA ASN A 267 -3.68 -5.48 15.76
C ASN A 267 -2.36 -4.67 15.73
N CYS A 268 -2.10 -3.92 14.66
CA CYS A 268 -0.97 -2.97 14.61
C CYS A 268 -1.21 -1.74 15.51
N ASN A 269 -0.16 -0.95 15.75
CA ASN A 269 -0.25 0.22 16.63
C ASN A 269 -1.02 1.38 15.99
N ASP A 270 -0.78 1.67 14.70
CA ASP A 270 -1.54 2.67 13.95
C ASP A 270 -2.35 2.06 12.80
N GLY A 271 -1.78 1.89 11.59
CA GLY A 271 -2.46 1.30 10.43
C GLY A 271 -2.05 -0.14 10.09
N LEU A 272 -2.86 -0.87 9.30
CA LEU A 272 -2.40 -2.16 8.72
C LEU A 272 -1.60 -1.94 7.44
N VAL A 273 -2.14 -1.15 6.50
CA VAL A 273 -1.48 -0.82 5.23
C VAL A 273 -1.68 0.66 4.91
N ASP A 274 -0.59 1.42 4.92
CA ASP A 274 -0.62 2.85 4.65
C ASP A 274 0.20 3.17 3.40
N ALA A 275 -0.35 4.01 2.51
CA ALA A 275 0.33 4.48 1.32
C ALA A 275 0.20 5.99 1.16
N ILE A 276 1.32 6.71 1.21
CA ILE A 276 1.36 8.17 1.32
C ILE A 276 2.49 8.77 0.48
N HIS A 277 2.58 10.10 0.43
CA HIS A 277 3.69 10.84 -0.18
C HIS A 277 3.93 10.54 -1.67
N GLY A 278 2.86 10.54 -2.47
CA GLY A 278 2.93 10.32 -3.91
C GLY A 278 3.10 8.86 -4.31
N SER A 279 2.88 7.92 -3.39
CA SER A 279 2.90 6.49 -3.70
C SER A 279 1.85 6.14 -4.76
N THR A 280 2.19 5.25 -5.70
CA THR A 280 1.29 4.92 -6.84
C THR A 280 1.62 3.57 -7.47
N ALA A 281 0.80 3.10 -8.41
CA ALA A 281 0.93 1.77 -9.02
C ALA A 281 0.95 0.65 -7.97
N ILE A 282 -0.10 0.61 -7.14
CA ILE A 282 -0.22 -0.33 -6.02
C ILE A 282 -1.39 -1.28 -6.25
N THR A 283 -1.20 -2.56 -5.91
CA THR A 283 -2.29 -3.51 -5.74
C THR A 283 -2.24 -4.12 -4.34
N ILE A 284 -3.38 -4.15 -3.66
CA ILE A 284 -3.57 -4.78 -2.36
C ILE A 284 -4.62 -5.86 -2.57
N SER A 285 -4.22 -7.13 -2.55
CA SER A 285 -5.11 -8.24 -2.91
C SER A 285 -5.04 -9.47 -2.03
N ASN A 286 -6.13 -10.25 -2.01
CA ASN A 286 -6.18 -11.54 -1.31
C ASN A 286 -5.76 -11.48 0.18
N ASN A 287 -5.75 -10.30 0.81
CA ASN A 287 -5.36 -10.19 2.22
C ASN A 287 -6.56 -10.49 3.12
N TYR A 288 -6.27 -11.01 4.30
CA TYR A 288 -7.25 -11.16 5.37
C TYR A 288 -6.92 -10.17 6.48
N MET A 289 -7.84 -9.25 6.78
CA MET A 289 -7.63 -8.18 7.75
C MET A 289 -8.66 -8.30 8.86
N THR A 290 -8.21 -8.25 10.13
CA THR A 290 -9.09 -8.39 11.30
C THR A 290 -8.59 -7.57 12.48
N HIS A 291 -9.45 -7.39 13.50
CA HIS A 291 -9.10 -6.87 14.83
C HIS A 291 -8.26 -5.59 14.79
N HIS A 292 -8.79 -4.54 14.16
CA HIS A 292 -8.05 -3.31 13.97
C HIS A 292 -8.95 -2.10 13.68
N ASP A 293 -8.59 -0.93 14.23
CA ASP A 293 -9.37 0.29 14.04
C ASP A 293 -9.12 0.91 12.65
N LYS A 294 -7.88 1.32 12.39
CA LYS A 294 -7.51 2.12 11.22
C LYS A 294 -6.91 1.23 10.13
N VAL A 295 -7.74 0.53 9.36
CA VAL A 295 -7.26 -0.54 8.47
C VAL A 295 -6.28 -0.08 7.39
N MET A 296 -6.68 0.88 6.55
CA MET A 296 -5.90 1.26 5.38
C MET A 296 -6.05 2.76 5.06
N LEU A 297 -4.95 3.51 5.15
CA LEU A 297 -4.90 4.93 4.78
C LEU A 297 -4.18 5.14 3.45
N LEU A 298 -4.87 5.72 2.47
CA LEU A 298 -4.34 6.01 1.15
C LEU A 298 -4.34 7.52 0.90
N GLY A 299 -3.20 8.15 1.16
CA GLY A 299 -2.99 9.60 1.20
C GLY A 299 -3.18 10.16 2.62
N HIS A 300 -2.20 10.91 3.12
CA HIS A 300 -2.14 11.32 4.54
C HIS A 300 -2.76 12.69 4.84
N SER A 301 -2.78 13.60 3.87
CA SER A 301 -3.12 15.00 4.09
C SER A 301 -3.96 15.57 2.95
N ASP A 302 -5.01 16.31 3.32
CA ASP A 302 -5.90 17.00 2.39
C ASP A 302 -5.18 18.08 1.57
N THR A 303 -4.04 18.58 2.06
CA THR A 303 -3.24 19.61 1.38
C THR A 303 -2.09 19.02 0.55
N TYR A 304 -1.81 17.72 0.66
CA TYR A 304 -0.70 17.08 -0.06
C TYR A 304 -1.09 16.67 -1.48
N THR A 305 -1.12 17.64 -2.37
CA THR A 305 -1.65 17.47 -3.75
C THR A 305 -0.85 16.53 -4.66
N GLN A 306 0.36 16.11 -4.28
CA GLN A 306 1.08 15.09 -5.06
C GLN A 306 0.37 13.72 -5.04
N ASP A 307 -0.46 13.46 -4.03
CA ASP A 307 -1.27 12.23 -3.93
C ASP A 307 -2.37 12.15 -5.02
N LYS A 308 -2.61 13.21 -5.82
CA LYS A 308 -3.50 13.16 -7.00
C LYS A 308 -3.06 12.12 -8.04
N ASN A 309 -1.77 11.79 -8.07
CA ASN A 309 -1.23 10.77 -8.97
C ASN A 309 -1.30 9.35 -8.39
N MET A 310 -1.79 9.18 -7.17
CA MET A 310 -1.93 7.88 -6.52
C MET A 310 -2.97 7.04 -7.26
N GLN A 311 -2.60 5.81 -7.57
CA GLN A 311 -3.47 4.81 -8.19
C GLN A 311 -3.34 3.48 -7.45
N VAL A 312 -4.43 3.02 -6.84
CA VAL A 312 -4.44 1.79 -6.03
C VAL A 312 -5.61 0.89 -6.41
N THR A 313 -5.33 -0.39 -6.59
CA THR A 313 -6.34 -1.45 -6.73
C THR A 313 -6.45 -2.23 -5.43
N ILE A 314 -7.66 -2.31 -4.87
CA ILE A 314 -8.00 -3.08 -3.67
C ILE A 314 -8.92 -4.20 -4.13
N ALA A 315 -8.42 -5.43 -4.20
CA ALA A 315 -9.16 -6.53 -4.84
C ALA A 315 -9.11 -7.86 -4.07
N PHE A 316 -10.24 -8.56 -3.97
CA PHE A 316 -10.31 -9.91 -3.38
C PHE A 316 -9.86 -10.00 -1.91
N ASN A 317 -9.77 -8.89 -1.20
CA ASN A 317 -9.49 -8.91 0.23
C ASN A 317 -10.73 -9.35 1.00
N HIS A 318 -10.50 -9.98 2.15
CA HIS A 318 -11.55 -10.23 3.13
C HIS A 318 -11.33 -9.30 4.33
N PHE A 319 -12.23 -8.34 4.49
CA PHE A 319 -12.35 -7.47 5.64
C PHE A 319 -13.23 -8.17 6.70
N GLY A 320 -12.54 -8.78 7.66
CA GLY A 320 -13.08 -9.71 8.64
C GLY A 320 -13.46 -9.05 9.96
N GLU A 321 -13.62 -9.87 10.99
CA GLU A 321 -14.11 -9.47 12.31
C GLU A 321 -13.23 -8.41 13.01
N GLY A 322 -13.86 -7.62 13.89
CA GLY A 322 -13.16 -6.64 14.73
C GLY A 322 -12.55 -5.45 13.99
N LEU A 323 -12.96 -5.20 12.75
CA LEU A 323 -12.56 -4.01 12.01
C LEU A 323 -13.49 -2.83 12.30
N VAL A 324 -12.93 -1.63 12.48
CA VAL A 324 -13.74 -0.42 12.76
C VAL A 324 -13.99 0.39 11.49
N GLN A 325 -12.93 0.77 10.76
CA GLN A 325 -13.01 1.73 9.67
C GLN A 325 -11.83 1.67 8.67
N ARG A 326 -11.87 2.53 7.64
CA ARG A 326 -10.81 2.77 6.65
C ARG A 326 -10.47 1.56 5.76
N MET A 327 -11.46 1.01 5.06
CA MET A 327 -11.29 -0.15 4.17
C MET A 327 -11.65 0.15 2.70
N PRO A 328 -11.04 1.16 2.03
CA PRO A 328 -9.98 2.07 2.50
C PRO A 328 -10.50 3.44 3.00
N ARG A 329 -9.62 4.27 3.59
CA ARG A 329 -9.80 5.74 3.66
C ARG A 329 -8.86 6.42 2.65
N CYS A 330 -9.44 7.15 1.70
CA CYS A 330 -8.74 7.68 0.53
C CYS A 330 -8.65 9.21 0.49
N ARG A 331 -7.61 9.74 -0.17
CA ARG A 331 -7.48 11.17 -0.52
C ARG A 331 -6.93 11.36 -1.92
N HIS A 332 -7.41 12.39 -2.62
CA HIS A 332 -6.97 12.87 -3.94
C HIS A 332 -7.03 11.89 -5.12
N GLY A 333 -6.32 10.76 -5.04
CA GLY A 333 -6.03 9.85 -6.15
C GLY A 333 -7.22 9.03 -6.65
N TYR A 334 -6.89 7.97 -7.38
CA TYR A 334 -7.85 7.04 -7.98
C TYR A 334 -7.78 5.66 -7.35
N PHE A 335 -8.92 5.17 -6.88
CA PHE A 335 -9.03 3.93 -6.11
C PHE A 335 -10.05 3.00 -6.75
N HIS A 336 -9.60 1.81 -7.14
CA HIS A 336 -10.46 0.76 -7.65
C HIS A 336 -10.66 -0.31 -6.57
N VAL A 337 -11.85 -0.34 -5.97
CA VAL A 337 -12.24 -1.27 -4.91
C VAL A 337 -13.14 -2.33 -5.54
N VAL A 338 -12.63 -3.55 -5.72
CA VAL A 338 -13.30 -4.55 -6.57
C VAL A 338 -13.32 -5.96 -5.98
N ASN A 339 -14.49 -6.59 -5.94
CA ASN A 339 -14.68 -7.97 -5.48
C ASN A 339 -14.08 -8.30 -4.09
N ASN A 340 -14.09 -7.35 -3.16
CA ASN A 340 -13.72 -7.60 -1.76
C ASN A 340 -14.96 -8.04 -0.95
N ASP A 341 -14.73 -8.88 0.07
CA ASP A 341 -15.77 -9.31 1.01
C ASP A 341 -15.67 -8.50 2.31
N TYR A 342 -16.68 -7.71 2.59
CA TYR A 342 -16.81 -6.91 3.81
C TYR A 342 -17.84 -7.58 4.71
N THR A 343 -17.34 -8.27 5.72
CA THR A 343 -18.19 -9.00 6.66
C THR A 343 -18.43 -8.23 7.96
N HIS A 344 -17.53 -7.30 8.30
CA HIS A 344 -17.64 -6.47 9.50
C HIS A 344 -17.05 -5.08 9.25
N TRP A 345 -17.64 -4.10 9.90
CA TRP A 345 -17.10 -2.77 10.20
C TRP A 345 -17.84 -2.23 11.43
N GLU A 346 -17.31 -1.26 12.16
CA GLU A 346 -18.05 -0.66 13.27
C GLU A 346 -18.55 0.75 12.92
N MET A 347 -17.77 1.50 12.15
CA MET A 347 -18.08 2.89 11.79
C MET A 347 -18.47 3.06 10.32
N TYR A 348 -17.59 2.68 9.40
CA TYR A 348 -17.83 2.69 7.95
C TYR A 348 -16.87 1.72 7.25
N ALA A 349 -17.17 1.32 6.03
CA ALA A 349 -16.26 0.51 5.23
C ALA A 349 -15.33 1.40 4.38
N ILE A 350 -15.89 2.19 3.46
CA ILE A 350 -15.14 3.00 2.51
C ILE A 350 -15.28 4.47 2.86
N GLY A 351 -14.18 5.21 2.96
CA GLY A 351 -14.23 6.64 3.28
C GLY A 351 -13.17 7.46 2.58
N GLY A 352 -13.20 8.78 2.81
CA GLY A 352 -12.20 9.67 2.24
C GLY A 352 -12.49 11.15 2.45
N SER A 353 -11.47 11.96 2.20
CA SER A 353 -11.48 13.42 2.24
C SER A 353 -10.64 13.98 1.09
N ALA A 354 -10.78 15.27 0.75
CA ALA A 354 -10.06 15.91 -0.35
C ALA A 354 -10.25 15.24 -1.73
N SER A 355 -11.51 15.02 -2.11
CA SER A 355 -11.93 14.66 -3.47
C SER A 355 -11.25 13.44 -4.11
N PRO A 356 -11.14 12.27 -3.42
CA PRO A 356 -10.67 11.05 -4.06
C PRO A 356 -11.70 10.57 -5.09
N THR A 357 -11.23 9.87 -6.13
CA THR A 357 -12.12 9.12 -7.03
C THR A 357 -12.18 7.67 -6.58
N ILE A 358 -13.36 7.22 -6.16
CA ILE A 358 -13.57 5.85 -5.66
C ILE A 358 -14.51 5.11 -6.60
N ASN A 359 -14.00 4.00 -7.14
CA ASN A 359 -14.76 3.07 -7.96
C ASN A 359 -14.97 1.75 -7.20
N SER A 360 -16.14 1.58 -6.59
CA SER A 360 -16.58 0.32 -5.98
C SER A 360 -17.29 -0.56 -7.02
N GLN A 361 -16.79 -1.77 -7.28
CA GLN A 361 -17.41 -2.69 -8.24
C GLN A 361 -17.46 -4.14 -7.74
N GLY A 362 -18.64 -4.76 -7.80
CA GLY A 362 -18.83 -6.18 -7.52
C GLY A 362 -18.38 -6.64 -6.13
N ASN A 363 -18.25 -5.74 -5.15
CA ASN A 363 -17.95 -6.07 -3.77
C ASN A 363 -19.17 -6.69 -3.07
N ARG A 364 -18.95 -7.32 -1.92
CA ARG A 364 -20.02 -7.80 -1.04
C ARG A 364 -19.93 -7.11 0.31
N PHE A 365 -21.01 -6.46 0.74
CA PHE A 365 -21.08 -5.73 2.00
C PHE A 365 -22.19 -6.31 2.88
N VAL A 366 -21.81 -6.87 4.03
CA VAL A 366 -22.76 -7.30 5.06
C VAL A 366 -22.72 -6.28 6.19
N ALA A 367 -23.75 -5.41 6.25
CA ALA A 367 -23.78 -4.42 7.31
C ALA A 367 -23.90 -5.06 8.71
N PRO A 368 -23.29 -4.47 9.74
CA PRO A 368 -23.47 -4.88 11.13
C PRO A 368 -24.93 -4.75 11.58
N ASP A 369 -25.33 -5.45 12.64
CA ASP A 369 -26.65 -5.31 13.29
C ASP A 369 -26.81 -4.02 14.12
N ILE A 370 -26.00 -3.01 13.82
CA ILE A 370 -26.02 -1.68 14.43
C ILE A 370 -26.76 -0.73 13.48
N ARG A 371 -27.85 -0.12 13.97
CA ARG A 371 -28.73 0.75 13.16
C ARG A 371 -27.98 1.90 12.46
N PHE A 372 -26.96 2.44 13.10
CA PHE A 372 -26.23 3.61 12.62
C PHE A 372 -25.00 3.28 11.76
N SER A 373 -24.69 1.99 11.57
CA SER A 373 -23.52 1.53 10.81
C SER A 373 -23.93 0.84 9.50
N LYS A 374 -25.07 1.25 8.92
CA LYS A 374 -25.59 0.68 7.66
C LYS A 374 -24.98 1.31 6.41
N GLU A 375 -24.51 2.54 6.52
CA GLU A 375 -23.85 3.20 5.39
C GLU A 375 -22.45 2.64 5.19
N VAL A 376 -22.15 2.20 3.97
CA VAL A 376 -20.83 1.74 3.55
C VAL A 376 -19.86 2.92 3.49
N THR A 377 -20.34 4.08 3.07
CA THR A 377 -19.57 5.28 2.72
C THR A 377 -19.44 6.30 3.85
N LYS A 378 -18.27 6.93 3.97
CA LYS A 378 -18.06 8.08 4.85
C LYS A 378 -17.25 9.19 4.17
N HIS A 379 -17.91 10.30 3.86
CA HIS A 379 -17.26 11.52 3.39
C HIS A 379 -16.75 12.31 4.60
N GLU A 380 -15.45 12.26 4.84
CA GLU A 380 -14.81 12.90 5.99
C GLU A 380 -14.48 14.35 5.69
N ASP A 381 -14.56 15.19 6.73
CA ASP A 381 -14.05 16.57 6.75
C ASP A 381 -14.61 17.50 5.65
N ALA A 382 -15.73 17.14 5.02
CA ALA A 382 -16.35 17.91 3.95
C ALA A 382 -17.88 18.03 4.13
N PRO A 383 -18.47 19.22 3.94
CA PRO A 383 -19.92 19.37 3.90
C PRO A 383 -20.49 18.76 2.61
N GLU A 384 -21.78 18.46 2.63
CA GLU A 384 -22.51 17.89 1.48
C GLU A 384 -22.42 18.73 0.21
N SER A 385 -22.36 20.05 0.33
CA SER A 385 -22.16 20.96 -0.81
C SER A 385 -20.82 20.73 -1.53
N GLU A 386 -19.84 20.15 -0.86
CA GLU A 386 -18.52 19.87 -1.40
C GLU A 386 -18.44 18.41 -1.89
N TRP A 387 -18.66 17.43 -1.00
CA TRP A 387 -18.41 16.04 -1.34
C TRP A 387 -19.37 15.49 -2.41
N ARG A 388 -20.54 16.10 -2.59
CA ARG A 388 -21.45 15.73 -3.70
C ARG A 388 -20.80 15.86 -5.08
N SER A 389 -19.76 16.68 -5.21
CA SER A 389 -18.99 16.83 -6.45
C SER A 389 -17.89 15.78 -6.65
N TRP A 390 -17.51 15.04 -5.60
CA TRP A 390 -16.49 13.99 -5.67
C TRP A 390 -17.02 12.78 -6.45
N ASN A 391 -16.14 12.01 -7.09
CA ASN A 391 -16.57 10.91 -7.96
C ASN A 391 -16.55 9.56 -7.22
N TRP A 392 -17.64 9.23 -6.52
CA TRP A 392 -17.79 7.97 -5.80
C TRP A 392 -18.90 7.15 -6.42
N ARG A 393 -18.57 5.95 -6.89
CA ARG A 393 -19.50 5.05 -7.59
C ARG A 393 -19.52 3.66 -6.99
N SER A 394 -20.67 3.03 -7.08
CA SER A 394 -20.94 1.63 -6.72
C SER A 394 -21.65 0.95 -7.89
N GLU A 395 -21.08 -0.14 -8.41
CA GLU A 395 -21.60 -0.87 -9.57
C GLU A 395 -21.56 -2.38 -9.34
N GLY A 396 -22.72 -3.05 -9.37
CA GLY A 396 -22.79 -4.50 -9.19
C GLY A 396 -22.47 -4.99 -7.77
N ASP A 397 -22.33 -4.09 -6.80
CA ASP A 397 -22.11 -4.42 -5.39
C ASP A 397 -23.32 -5.14 -4.78
N LEU A 398 -23.06 -6.15 -3.95
CA LEU A 398 -24.06 -6.88 -3.18
C LEU A 398 -24.16 -6.27 -1.79
N LEU A 399 -25.27 -5.56 -1.53
CA LEU A 399 -25.55 -4.88 -0.27
C LEU A 399 -26.50 -5.72 0.59
N LEU A 400 -26.03 -6.19 1.74
CA LEU A 400 -26.74 -7.11 2.62
C LEU A 400 -26.98 -6.50 3.99
N ASN A 401 -27.98 -7.03 4.70
CA ASN A 401 -28.38 -6.58 6.04
C ASN A 401 -28.65 -5.07 6.15
N GLY A 402 -29.24 -4.48 5.11
CA GLY A 402 -29.56 -3.05 5.06
C GLY A 402 -28.36 -2.15 4.73
N ALA A 403 -27.22 -2.71 4.31
CA ALA A 403 -26.12 -1.92 3.78
C ALA A 403 -26.59 -1.01 2.64
N TYR A 404 -26.05 0.20 2.55
CA TYR A 404 -26.24 1.06 1.39
C TYR A 404 -24.98 1.89 1.09
N PHE A 405 -24.81 2.26 -0.17
CA PHE A 405 -23.72 3.11 -0.64
C PHE A 405 -24.31 4.46 -1.09
N THR A 406 -23.71 5.57 -0.67
CA THR A 406 -24.12 6.92 -1.11
C THR A 406 -23.20 7.39 -2.23
N PRO A 407 -23.62 7.30 -3.51
CA PRO A 407 -22.80 7.75 -4.63
C PRO A 407 -22.78 9.28 -4.75
N SER A 408 -21.77 9.80 -5.41
CA SER A 408 -21.58 11.23 -5.66
C SER A 408 -20.92 11.50 -7.01
N GLY A 409 -20.97 12.75 -7.45
CA GLY A 409 -20.36 13.20 -8.70
C GLY A 409 -21.24 12.94 -9.92
N ALA A 410 -20.80 13.42 -11.08
CA ALA A 410 -21.53 13.31 -12.34
C ALA A 410 -21.46 11.92 -13.00
N GLY A 411 -20.85 10.94 -12.30
CA GLY A 411 -20.31 9.72 -12.91
C GLY A 411 -18.99 10.01 -13.61
N ALA A 412 -17.95 9.22 -13.33
CA ALA A 412 -16.66 9.38 -13.99
C ALA A 412 -16.79 9.16 -15.51
N SER A 413 -16.04 9.93 -16.31
CA SER A 413 -15.97 9.73 -17.76
C SER A 413 -15.60 8.29 -18.09
N SER A 414 -16.12 7.79 -19.22
CA SER A 414 -15.86 6.44 -19.74
C SER A 414 -14.38 6.05 -19.87
N SER A 415 -13.45 7.02 -19.77
CA SER A 415 -12.00 6.83 -19.71
C SER A 415 -11.53 6.13 -18.41
N TYR A 416 -12.05 6.51 -17.24
CA TYR A 416 -11.69 5.86 -15.96
C TYR A 416 -12.29 4.46 -15.81
N ALA A 417 -13.45 4.21 -16.44
CA ALA A 417 -14.07 2.90 -16.48
C ALA A 417 -13.25 1.85 -17.25
N ARG A 418 -12.40 2.27 -18.19
CA ARG A 418 -11.52 1.37 -18.97
C ARG A 418 -10.14 1.20 -18.35
N ALA A 419 -9.65 2.18 -17.58
CA ALA A 419 -8.36 2.16 -16.89
C ALA A 419 -8.18 0.99 -15.90
N SER A 420 -9.27 0.36 -15.46
CA SER A 420 -9.19 -0.87 -14.69
C SER A 420 -8.89 -2.05 -15.62
N SER A 421 -7.72 -2.67 -15.41
CA SER A 421 -7.33 -3.95 -16.01
C SER A 421 -8.23 -5.13 -15.60
N LEU A 422 -9.13 -4.92 -14.64
CA LEU A 422 -10.02 -5.94 -14.07
C LEU A 422 -11.49 -5.55 -14.29
N GLY A 423 -12.21 -6.36 -15.07
CA GLY A 423 -13.67 -6.35 -15.02
C GLY A 423 -14.14 -7.05 -13.75
N ALA A 424 -15.08 -6.46 -13.02
CA ALA A 424 -15.60 -7.05 -11.80
C ALA A 424 -16.31 -8.38 -12.08
N ARG A 425 -16.04 -9.39 -11.25
CA ARG A 425 -16.84 -10.63 -11.19
C ARG A 425 -18.19 -10.35 -10.53
N PRO A 426 -19.22 -11.17 -10.76
CA PRO A 426 -20.48 -11.06 -10.03
C PRO A 426 -20.26 -11.11 -8.51
N SER A 427 -20.86 -10.17 -7.79
CA SER A 427 -20.73 -10.04 -6.34
C SER A 427 -21.24 -11.25 -5.55
N SER A 428 -22.12 -12.06 -6.15
CA SER A 428 -22.55 -13.36 -5.59
C SER A 428 -21.44 -14.38 -5.45
N LEU A 429 -20.33 -14.24 -6.21
CA LEU A 429 -19.17 -15.13 -6.12
C LEU A 429 -18.13 -14.67 -5.10
N VAL A 430 -18.24 -13.45 -4.57
CA VAL A 430 -17.22 -12.82 -3.71
C VAL A 430 -16.86 -13.70 -2.51
N GLY A 431 -17.85 -14.24 -1.80
CA GLY A 431 -17.59 -15.12 -0.65
C GLY A 431 -16.81 -16.39 -1.01
N THR A 432 -16.94 -16.90 -2.25
CA THR A 432 -16.16 -18.06 -2.72
C THR A 432 -14.77 -17.66 -3.17
N ILE A 433 -14.64 -16.60 -3.98
CA ILE A 433 -13.35 -16.19 -4.57
C ILE A 433 -12.39 -15.52 -3.57
N THR A 434 -12.88 -15.14 -2.39
CA THR A 434 -12.10 -14.61 -1.26
C THR A 434 -11.94 -15.60 -0.11
N MET A 435 -12.44 -16.84 -0.24
CA MET A 435 -12.34 -17.88 0.80
C MET A 435 -10.89 -18.22 1.17
N GLY A 436 -9.96 -18.03 0.22
CA GLY A 436 -8.54 -18.28 0.41
C GLY A 436 -7.72 -17.07 0.86
N SER A 437 -8.35 -15.94 1.20
CA SER A 437 -7.63 -14.72 1.58
C SER A 437 -6.82 -14.90 2.87
N GLY A 438 -5.71 -14.16 2.98
CA GLY A 438 -4.74 -14.26 4.06
C GLY A 438 -3.51 -15.10 3.70
N ALA A 439 -2.63 -15.28 4.68
CA ALA A 439 -1.43 -16.09 4.56
C ALA A 439 -1.78 -17.55 4.24
N LEU A 440 -1.13 -18.10 3.21
CA LEU A 440 -1.43 -19.43 2.69
C LEU A 440 -0.58 -20.52 3.33
N ASN A 441 -1.22 -21.64 3.68
CA ASN A 441 -0.55 -22.85 4.16
C ASN A 441 -0.07 -23.74 3.00
N CYS A 442 0.77 -23.21 2.11
CA CYS A 442 1.31 -23.97 0.99
C CYS A 442 2.26 -25.09 1.47
N LYS A 443 2.10 -26.31 0.95
CA LYS A 443 3.02 -27.44 1.21
C LYS A 443 3.86 -27.74 -0.02
N LYS A 444 5.14 -28.06 0.19
CA LYS A 444 6.05 -28.46 -0.90
C LYS A 444 5.55 -29.76 -1.54
N GLY A 445 5.59 -29.82 -2.88
CA GLY A 445 5.15 -31.01 -3.64
C GLY A 445 3.63 -31.17 -3.76
N SER A 446 2.84 -30.19 -3.30
CA SER A 446 1.40 -30.12 -3.56
C SER A 446 1.03 -28.75 -4.12
N ARG A 447 -0.18 -28.65 -4.66
CA ARG A 447 -0.79 -27.34 -4.92
C ARG A 447 -0.84 -26.55 -3.61
N CYS A 448 -0.67 -25.24 -3.75
CA CYS A 448 -1.17 -24.31 -2.76
C CYS A 448 -2.67 -24.03 -3.05
#